data_AF-A0A954XZY6-F1
#
_entry.id   AF-A0A954XZY6-F1
#
_cell.length_a   1.000
_cell.length_b   1.000
_cell.length_c   1.000
_cell.angle_alpha   90.00
_cell.angle_beta   90.00
_cell.angle_gamma   90.00
#
_symmetry.space_group_name_H-M   'P 1'
#
loop_
_entity.id
_entity.type
_entity.pdbx_description
1 polymer ?
#
loop_
_entity_poly.entity_id
_entity_poly.type
_entity_poly.pdbx_seq_one_letter_code
_entity_poly.pdbx_strand_id
1 'polypeptide(L)'
;MLTELIVAAGVLTTAIAAVTPLIVQQGRVLAAARHERLALDELSNQLDLLTLLTGEPLKAALADLQPSVPVAAALGDVRLVGELLDDDAGQRIALEIVWQQGPHRECRRSLTGWLTSPETNRSEAPSQPASDFPAEDAT
;
A
#
# COMPACT_ATOMS: atom_id res chain seq x y z
N MET A 1 13.70 -43.92 -39.74
CA MET A 1 14.83 -43.36 -38.97
C MET A 1 15.02 -41.86 -39.22
N LEU A 2 15.53 -41.40 -40.38
CA LEU A 2 15.78 -39.95 -40.58
C LEU A 2 14.49 -39.10 -40.66
N THR A 3 13.45 -39.60 -41.34
CA THR A 3 12.15 -38.91 -41.44
C THR A 3 11.45 -38.79 -40.09
N GLU A 4 11.48 -39.85 -39.29
CA GLU A 4 10.94 -39.87 -37.93
C GLU A 4 11.63 -38.86 -37.02
N LEU A 5 12.96 -38.72 -37.13
CA LEU A 5 13.72 -37.70 -36.39
C LEU A 5 13.30 -36.28 -36.80
N ILE A 6 13.14 -36.02 -38.10
CA ILE A 6 12.71 -34.71 -38.60
C ILE A 6 11.29 -34.38 -38.13
N VAL A 7 10.38 -35.34 -38.19
CA VAL A 7 8.99 -35.18 -37.71
C VAL A 7 8.98 -34.91 -36.21
N ALA A 8 9.70 -35.71 -35.42
CA ALA A 8 9.80 -35.53 -33.97
C ALA A 8 10.39 -34.17 -33.60
N ALA A 9 11.44 -33.72 -34.31
CA ALA A 9 12.03 -32.41 -34.11
C ALA A 9 11.03 -31.29 -34.43
N GLY A 10 10.28 -31.38 -35.53
CA GLY A 10 9.27 -30.39 -35.90
C GLY A 10 8.14 -30.29 -34.88
N VAL A 11 7.65 -31.42 -34.37
CA VAL A 11 6.64 -31.46 -33.30
C VAL A 11 7.18 -30.81 -32.03
N LEU A 12 8.42 -31.13 -31.63
CA LEU A 12 9.05 -30.54 -30.46
C LEU A 12 9.24 -29.03 -30.59
N THR A 13 9.76 -28.56 -31.73
CA THR A 13 9.93 -27.12 -31.98
C THR A 13 8.59 -26.39 -31.95
N THR A 14 7.55 -26.97 -32.54
CA THR A 14 6.20 -26.40 -32.51
C THR A 14 5.65 -26.35 -31.08
N ALA A 15 5.87 -27.39 -30.28
CA ALA A 15 5.45 -27.42 -28.88
C ALA A 15 6.19 -26.35 -28.05
N ILE A 16 7.51 -26.21 -28.22
CA ILE A 16 8.27 -25.17 -27.53
C ILE A 16 7.77 -23.77 -27.93
N ALA A 17 7.60 -23.52 -29.23
CA ALA A 17 7.11 -22.25 -29.74
C ALA A 17 5.72 -21.88 -29.19
N ALA A 18 4.86 -22.88 -28.94
CA ALA A 18 3.55 -22.68 -28.32
C ALA A 18 3.63 -22.41 -26.81
N VAL A 19 4.58 -23.02 -26.09
CA VAL A 19 4.68 -22.91 -24.62
C VAL A 19 5.46 -21.68 -24.16
N THR A 20 6.52 -21.28 -24.88
CA THR A 20 7.33 -20.10 -24.54
C THR A 20 6.54 -18.83 -24.25
N PRO A 21 5.55 -18.39 -25.07
CA PRO A 21 4.79 -17.18 -24.77
C PRO A 21 4.01 -17.26 -23.46
N LEU A 22 3.53 -18.45 -23.06
CA LEU A 22 2.82 -18.64 -21.80
C LEU A 22 3.73 -18.41 -20.60
N ILE A 23 4.97 -18.91 -20.65
CA ILE A 23 5.97 -18.72 -19.59
C ILE A 23 6.29 -17.23 -19.42
N VAL A 24 6.50 -16.52 -20.54
CA VAL A 24 6.77 -15.08 -20.53
C VAL A 24 5.57 -14.31 -19.96
N GLN A 25 4.36 -14.64 -20.38
CA GLN A 25 3.14 -14.00 -19.88
C GLN A 25 2.95 -14.23 -18.38
N GLN A 26 3.17 -15.44 -17.90
CA GLN A 26 3.11 -15.76 -16.46
C GLN A 26 4.12 -14.93 -15.66
N GLY A 27 5.37 -14.83 -16.14
CA GLY A 27 6.39 -13.99 -15.51
C GLY A 27 5.96 -12.53 -15.41
N ARG A 28 5.34 -11.98 -16.46
CA ARG A 28 4.82 -10.61 -16.48
C ARG A 28 3.67 -10.41 -15.49
N VAL A 29 2.75 -11.38 -15.37
CA VAL A 29 1.64 -11.32 -14.41
C VAL A 29 2.16 -11.35 -12.97
N LEU A 30 3.11 -12.22 -12.66
CA LEU A 30 3.70 -12.29 -11.33
C LEU A 30 4.47 -11.01 -10.97
N ALA A 31 5.19 -10.42 -11.94
CA ALA A 31 5.85 -9.13 -11.74
C ALA A 31 4.83 -8.01 -11.46
N ALA A 32 3.73 -7.96 -12.21
CA ALA A 32 2.65 -7.00 -11.99
C ALA A 32 2.06 -7.11 -10.58
N ALA A 33 1.77 -8.33 -10.13
CA ALA A 33 1.22 -8.57 -8.80
C ALA A 33 2.20 -8.17 -7.67
N ARG A 34 3.51 -8.37 -7.87
CA ARG A 34 4.52 -7.89 -6.91
C ARG A 34 4.57 -6.37 -6.85
N HIS A 35 4.53 -5.70 -7.99
CA HIS A 35 4.56 -4.23 -8.04
C HIS A 35 3.32 -3.64 -7.35
N GLU A 36 2.16 -4.24 -7.59
CA GLU A 36 0.91 -3.87 -6.93
C GLU A 36 1.02 -3.97 -5.41
N ARG A 37 1.56 -5.10 -4.92
CA ARG A 37 1.71 -5.31 -3.48
C ARG A 37 2.70 -4.33 -2.86
N LEU A 38 3.84 -4.08 -3.50
CA LEU A 38 4.79 -3.08 -3.05
C LEU A 38 4.18 -1.67 -2.99
N ALA A 39 3.38 -1.30 -3.98
CA ALA A 39 2.71 -0.01 -4.00
C ALA A 39 1.69 0.15 -2.86
N LEU A 40 0.92 -0.91 -2.56
CA LEU A 40 -0.02 -0.91 -1.43
C LEU A 40 0.70 -0.90 -0.08
N ASP A 41 1.77 -1.69 0.06
CA ASP A 41 2.55 -1.74 1.30
C ASP A 41 3.21 -0.37 1.58
N GLU A 42 3.72 0.31 0.54
CA GLU A 42 4.25 1.68 0.66
C GLU A 42 3.17 2.67 1.07
N LEU A 43 2.01 2.66 0.40
CA LEU A 43 0.90 3.54 0.74
C LEU A 43 0.42 3.33 2.18
N SER A 44 0.30 2.06 2.60
CA SER A 44 -0.08 1.72 3.97
C SER A 44 0.94 2.25 4.98
N ASN A 45 2.23 1.98 4.76
CA ASN A 45 3.29 2.44 5.65
C ASN A 45 3.32 3.97 5.76
N GLN A 46 3.23 4.68 4.63
CA GLN A 46 3.24 6.14 4.62
C GLN A 46 2.02 6.71 5.33
N LEU A 47 0.85 6.09 5.13
CA LEU A 47 -0.37 6.49 5.82
C LEU A 47 -0.30 6.24 7.32
N ASP A 48 0.25 5.10 7.76
CA ASP A 48 0.46 4.80 9.17
C ASP A 48 1.40 5.82 9.82
N LEU A 49 2.47 6.23 9.13
CA LEU A 49 3.38 7.26 9.63
C LEU A 49 2.73 8.64 9.70
N LEU A 50 1.98 9.02 8.66
CA LEU A 50 1.34 10.34 8.59
C LEU A 50 0.18 10.48 9.57
N THR A 51 -0.56 9.40 9.85
CA THR A 51 -1.68 9.42 10.81
C THR A 51 -1.23 9.64 12.26
N LEU A 52 0.05 9.43 12.56
CA LEU A 52 0.67 9.78 13.85
C LEU A 52 1.02 11.26 13.97
N LEU A 53 1.02 12.00 12.86
CA LEU A 53 1.33 13.43 12.82
C LEU A 53 0.05 14.26 12.82
N THR A 54 0.09 15.42 13.47
CA THR A 54 -1.01 16.40 13.48
C THR A 54 -0.47 17.80 13.23
N GLY A 55 -1.32 18.69 12.69
CA GLY A 55 -0.98 20.11 12.50
C GLY A 55 0.11 20.37 11.46
N GLU A 56 1.06 21.26 11.78
CA GLU A 56 2.13 21.68 10.87
C GLU A 56 3.12 20.56 10.47
N PRO A 57 3.58 19.67 11.38
CA PRO A 57 4.40 18.52 11.01
C PRO A 57 3.78 17.63 9.93
N LEU A 58 2.46 17.44 9.98
CA LEU A 58 1.74 16.66 8.97
C LEU A 58 1.79 17.34 7.60
N LYS A 59 1.51 18.65 7.53
CA LYS A 59 1.55 19.39 6.26
C LYS A 59 2.95 19.39 5.65
N ALA A 60 3.98 19.56 6.48
CA ALA A 60 5.37 19.49 6.03
C ALA A 60 5.72 18.10 5.50
N ALA A 61 5.30 17.03 6.19
CA ALA A 61 5.53 15.66 5.74
C ALA A 61 4.80 15.34 4.43
N LEU A 62 3.57 15.82 4.24
CA LEU A 62 2.82 15.66 2.98
C LEU A 62 3.52 16.36 1.80
N ALA A 63 4.17 17.51 2.04
CA ALA A 63 4.87 18.26 1.00
C ALA A 63 6.19 17.60 0.56
N ASP A 64 6.82 16.80 1.42
CA ASP A 64 8.10 16.09 1.16
C ASP A 64 7.91 14.57 1.04
N LEU A 65 6.73 14.14 0.58
CA LEU A 65 6.47 12.71 0.36
C LEU A 65 7.40 12.15 -0.71
N GLN A 66 8.22 11.19 -0.33
CA GLN A 66 9.09 10.46 -1.24
C GLN A 66 8.92 8.95 -1.07
N PRO A 67 8.88 8.19 -2.19
CA PRO A 67 8.88 6.74 -2.14
C PRO A 67 10.13 6.22 -1.43
N SER A 68 9.97 5.15 -0.64
CA SER A 68 11.12 4.47 -0.05
C SER A 68 12.10 3.96 -1.12
N VAL A 69 13.40 3.92 -0.78
CA VAL A 69 14.48 3.42 -1.65
C VAL A 69 14.15 2.06 -2.31
N PRO A 70 13.68 1.03 -1.58
CA PRO A 70 13.36 -0.26 -2.20
C PRO A 70 12.20 -0.16 -3.21
N VAL A 71 11.20 0.69 -2.95
CA VAL A 71 10.06 0.89 -3.85
C VAL A 71 10.48 1.69 -5.09
N ALA A 72 11.31 2.71 -4.91
CA ALA A 72 11.90 3.47 -6.01
C ALA A 72 12.74 2.59 -6.95
N ALA A 73 13.53 1.68 -6.38
CA ALA A 73 14.34 0.73 -7.15
C ALA A 73 13.48 -0.31 -7.90
N ALA A 74 12.33 -0.72 -7.35
CA ALA A 74 11.49 -1.76 -7.92
C ALA A 74 10.49 -1.25 -8.97
N LEU A 75 9.83 -0.10 -8.72
CA LEU A 75 8.69 0.35 -9.52
C LEU A 75 9.06 1.23 -10.72
N GLY A 76 10.22 1.90 -10.70
CA GLY A 76 10.70 2.74 -11.81
C GLY A 76 9.83 3.97 -12.09
N ASP A 77 10.43 5.16 -12.02
CA ASP A 77 9.71 6.45 -12.16
C ASP A 77 8.46 6.55 -11.27
N VAL A 78 8.60 6.15 -10.01
CA VAL A 78 7.52 6.17 -9.02
C VAL A 78 7.40 7.54 -8.35
N ARG A 79 6.17 7.98 -8.13
CA ARG A 79 5.83 9.25 -7.49
C ARG A 79 4.77 9.00 -6.43
N LEU A 80 4.89 9.70 -5.31
CA LEU A 80 3.94 9.67 -4.21
C LEU A 80 3.34 11.06 -4.04
N VAL A 81 2.03 11.14 -3.91
CA VAL A 81 1.29 12.41 -3.74
C VAL A 81 0.34 12.22 -2.57
N GLY A 82 0.22 13.24 -1.72
CA GLY A 82 -0.71 13.22 -0.59
C GLY A 82 -1.51 14.51 -0.53
N GLU A 83 -2.79 14.38 -0.16
CA GLU A 83 -3.70 15.49 0.05
C GLU A 83 -4.42 15.32 1.40
N LEU A 84 -4.57 16.44 2.10
CA LEU A 84 -5.36 16.52 3.32
C LEU A 84 -6.77 16.97 2.96
N LEU A 85 -7.75 16.14 3.29
CA LEU A 85 -9.16 16.42 3.03
C LEU A 85 -9.85 16.65 4.37
N ASP A 86 -10.69 17.67 4.42
CA ASP A 86 -11.52 18.01 5.58
C ASP A 86 -12.98 18.00 5.11
N ASP A 87 -13.78 17.10 5.69
CA ASP A 87 -15.20 16.93 5.37
C ASP A 87 -16.07 16.86 6.63
N ASP A 88 -17.40 16.79 6.45
CA ASP A 88 -18.35 16.77 7.56
C ASP A 88 -18.15 15.59 8.54
N ALA A 89 -17.44 14.52 8.12
CA ALA A 89 -17.11 13.37 8.95
C ALA A 89 -15.73 13.48 9.62
N GLY A 90 -14.98 14.53 9.32
CA GLY A 90 -13.70 14.86 9.93
C GLY A 90 -12.54 14.89 8.93
N GLN A 91 -11.33 14.91 9.49
CA GLN A 91 -10.11 15.07 8.71
C GLN A 91 -9.60 13.70 8.24
N ARG A 92 -9.21 13.61 6.96
CA ARG A 92 -8.65 12.40 6.35
C ARG A 92 -7.48 12.74 5.43
N ILE A 93 -6.58 11.79 5.26
CA ILE A 93 -5.44 11.87 4.34
C ILE A 93 -5.71 10.95 3.16
N ALA A 94 -5.64 11.48 1.95
CA ALA A 94 -5.64 10.70 0.72
C ALA A 94 -4.22 10.64 0.16
N LEU A 95 -3.66 9.43 0.05
CA LEU A 95 -2.38 9.19 -0.59
C LEU A 95 -2.59 8.50 -1.94
N GLU A 96 -1.74 8.85 -2.89
CA GLU A 96 -1.70 8.25 -4.21
C GLU A 96 -0.25 7.93 -4.61
N ILE A 97 -0.04 6.73 -5.14
CA ILE A 97 1.22 6.31 -5.74
C ILE A 97 1.03 6.03 -7.23
N VAL A 98 1.93 6.56 -8.04
CA VAL A 98 1.92 6.45 -9.50
C VAL A 98 3.26 5.87 -9.96
N TRP A 99 3.23 4.88 -10.85
CA TRP A 99 4.44 4.26 -11.40
C TRP A 99 4.25 3.77 -12.84
N GLN A 100 5.34 3.50 -13.54
CA GLN A 100 5.31 2.98 -14.92
C GLN A 100 5.43 1.45 -14.96
N GLN A 101 4.56 0.80 -15.71
CA GLN A 101 4.58 -0.64 -15.99
C GLN A 101 4.92 -0.89 -17.46
N GLY A 102 6.21 -0.81 -17.78
CA GLY A 102 6.69 -0.84 -19.16
C GLY A 102 6.53 0.53 -19.85
N PRO A 103 6.79 0.62 -21.17
CA PRO A 103 6.97 1.91 -21.83
C PRO A 103 5.69 2.76 -22.03
N HIS A 104 4.50 2.19 -21.84
CA HIS A 104 3.24 2.85 -22.24
C HIS A 104 2.11 2.70 -21.23
N ARG A 105 2.39 2.23 -20.01
CA ARG A 105 1.33 1.97 -19.03
C ARG A 105 1.67 2.58 -17.70
N GLU A 106 0.99 3.67 -17.39
CA GLU A 106 0.97 4.21 -16.03
C GLU A 106 -0.01 3.41 -15.17
N CYS A 107 0.42 3.12 -13.95
CA CYS A 107 -0.38 2.47 -12.92
C CYS A 107 -0.48 3.42 -11.73
N ARG A 108 -1.67 3.47 -11.13
CA ARG A 108 -2.01 4.38 -10.04
C ARG A 108 -2.75 3.62 -8.95
N ARG A 109 -2.40 3.85 -7.70
CA ARG A 109 -3.16 3.37 -6.54
C ARG A 109 -3.32 4.46 -5.52
N SER A 110 -4.45 4.43 -4.82
CA SER A 110 -4.80 5.40 -3.81
C SER A 110 -5.28 4.70 -2.56
N LEU A 111 -4.92 5.26 -1.40
CA LEU A 111 -5.39 4.80 -0.09
C LEU A 111 -5.75 6.03 0.75
N THR A 112 -6.85 5.93 1.49
CA THR A 112 -7.34 7.03 2.33
C THR A 112 -7.44 6.57 3.78
N GLY A 113 -7.00 7.42 4.71
CA GLY A 113 -6.97 7.15 6.14
C GLY A 113 -7.56 8.30 6.93
N TRP A 114 -8.27 7.98 8.01
CA TRP A 114 -8.85 8.98 8.91
C TRP A 114 -7.81 9.44 9.93
N LEU A 115 -7.81 10.72 10.25
CA LEU A 115 -7.02 11.26 11.35
C LEU A 115 -7.83 11.20 12.64
N THR A 116 -7.28 10.54 13.65
CA THR A 116 -7.90 10.47 14.96
C THR A 116 -7.69 11.80 15.68
N SER A 117 -8.74 12.63 15.75
CA SER A 117 -8.71 13.81 16.61
C SER A 117 -8.51 13.39 18.07
N PRO A 118 -7.57 14.01 18.81
CA PRO A 118 -7.34 13.68 20.22
C PRO A 118 -8.56 13.96 21.13
N GLU A 119 -9.57 14.69 20.65
CA GLU A 119 -10.81 14.96 21.40
C GLU A 119 -11.71 13.74 21.55
N THR A 120 -11.67 12.80 20.60
CA THR A 120 -12.48 11.57 20.64
C THR A 120 -12.07 10.65 21.81
N ASN A 121 -10.81 10.69 22.24
CA ASN A 121 -10.32 9.88 23.35
C ASN A 121 -10.68 10.45 24.75
N ARG A 122 -11.23 11.66 24.85
CA ARG A 122 -11.62 12.26 26.14
C ARG A 122 -13.02 11.84 26.60
N SER A 123 -13.85 11.30 25.70
CA SER A 123 -15.25 11.00 26.01
C SER A 123 -15.51 9.58 26.53
N GLU A 124 -14.47 8.78 26.72
CA GLU A 124 -14.53 7.41 27.26
C GLU A 124 -13.65 7.28 28.54
N ALA A 125 -13.76 8.24 29.45
CA ALA A 125 -13.33 7.99 30.83
C ALA A 125 -14.35 7.04 31.47
N PRO A 126 -13.94 5.90 32.05
CA PRO A 126 -14.84 5.04 32.80
C PRO A 126 -15.40 5.86 33.96
N SER A 127 -16.72 6.09 33.96
CA SER A 127 -17.45 6.60 35.11
C SER A 127 -17.15 5.67 36.29
N GLN A 128 -16.21 6.07 37.15
CA GLN A 128 -15.96 5.44 38.43
C GLN A 128 -17.31 5.39 39.18
N PRO A 129 -17.83 4.20 39.54
CA PRO A 129 -18.91 4.17 40.50
C PRO A 129 -18.33 4.64 41.83
N ALA A 130 -18.94 5.68 42.39
CA ALA A 130 -18.68 6.14 43.75
C ALA A 130 -18.92 4.97 44.71
N SER A 131 -17.86 4.29 45.14
CA SER A 131 -17.89 3.40 46.28
C SER A 131 -17.64 4.24 47.53
N ASP A 132 -18.74 4.73 48.07
CA ASP A 132 -18.91 5.20 49.44
C ASP A 132 -18.57 4.04 50.39
N PHE A 133 -17.37 4.07 50.98
CA PHE A 133 -17.00 3.19 52.09
C PHE A 133 -16.85 4.05 53.34
N PRO A 134 -17.71 3.87 54.37
CA PRO A 134 -17.52 4.56 55.64
C PRO A 134 -16.32 3.96 56.36
N ALA A 135 -15.50 4.84 56.94
CA ALA A 135 -14.44 4.47 57.86
C ALA A 135 -15.05 3.79 59.09
N GLU A 136 -14.76 2.51 59.29
CA GLU A 136 -14.92 1.86 60.59
C GLU A 136 -13.72 2.23 61.46
N ASP A 137 -13.99 3.16 62.39
CA ASP A 137 -13.18 3.46 63.55
C ASP A 137 -13.28 2.33 64.60
N ALA A 138 -12.14 2.06 65.22
CA ALA A 138 -11.94 1.58 66.60
C ALA A 138 -12.58 0.23 67.03
N THR A 139 -11.75 -0.75 67.38
CA THR A 139 -11.23 -0.99 68.76
C THR A 139 -10.22 -2.14 68.75
#